data_AF-A0A1Q4X7I7-F1
#
_entry.id   AF-A0A1Q4X7I7-F1
#
_cell.length_a   1.000
_cell.length_b   1.000
_cell.length_c   1.000
_cell.angle_alpha   90.00
_cell.angle_beta   90.00
_cell.angle_gamma   90.00
#
_symmetry.space_group_name_H-M   'P 1'
#
loop_
_entity.id
_entity.type
_entity.pdbx_description
1 polymer ?
#
loop_
_entity_poly.entity_id
_entity_poly.type
_entity_poly.pdbx_seq_one_letter_code
_entity_poly.pdbx_strand_id
1 'polypeptide(L)'
;MISFKSTAVRATLALAAVLGVAAAGAVTDGTEIEPVAATKSAPKIVKSEIYYETYIPRGGSVAPQGYIDTPDVGCHNFGKDGKKKADWWNAVDNRVGPAFKSGQFRTQVVLSFDFKKKKWGERHKINPTKRYAKVGGKFVYEDSRTANDDGIRVEGEPKVSTTKGRITVTHAATNPWCTALAAIDWSIVMTVHRNGRTEVVGSHDKMPNHEMWREDTYSNGKKTHKMIFSHKLTSPTCLVDYVGEAVCKGLHRYKIPA
;
A
#
# COMPACT_ATOMS: atom_id res chain seq x y z
N MET A 1 -0.78 -26.08 54.99
CA MET A 1 0.42 -26.86 54.63
C MET A 1 1.08 -26.22 53.43
N ILE A 2 2.37 -25.91 53.61
CA ILE A 2 3.41 -25.50 52.66
C ILE A 2 3.14 -24.24 51.82
N SER A 3 3.58 -23.12 52.40
CA SER A 3 3.86 -21.82 51.79
C SER A 3 5.34 -21.77 51.41
N PHE A 4 5.68 -21.41 50.17
CA PHE A 4 7.04 -21.04 49.78
C PHE A 4 7.13 -19.53 49.56
N LYS A 5 7.78 -18.83 50.50
CA LYS A 5 8.35 -17.50 50.31
C LYS A 5 9.79 -17.69 49.83
N SER A 6 10.14 -17.12 48.67
CA SER A 6 11.54 -17.00 48.22
C SER A 6 11.96 -15.54 48.31
N THR A 7 12.89 -15.28 49.21
CA THR A 7 13.50 -13.98 49.50
C THR A 7 14.57 -13.64 48.45
N ALA A 8 14.66 -12.36 48.12
CA ALA A 8 15.65 -11.79 47.22
C ALA A 8 17.07 -11.76 47.83
N VAL A 9 18.10 -11.84 46.97
CA VAL A 9 19.43 -11.27 47.26
C VAL A 9 19.91 -10.50 46.03
N ARG A 10 20.05 -9.18 46.21
CA ARG A 10 20.75 -8.27 45.29
C ARG A 10 22.26 -8.46 45.49
N ALA A 11 23.00 -8.68 44.41
CA ALA A 11 24.44 -8.54 44.39
C ALA A 11 24.80 -7.16 43.81
N THR A 12 25.26 -6.28 44.68
CA THR A 12 25.89 -5.00 44.33
C THR A 12 27.39 -5.26 44.24
N LEU A 13 28.01 -5.10 43.06
CA LEU A 13 29.46 -5.06 42.96
C LEU A 13 29.91 -3.60 43.00
N ALA A 14 30.50 -3.20 44.12
CA ALA A 14 31.37 -2.04 44.22
C ALA A 14 32.81 -2.53 44.02
N LEU A 15 33.54 -1.96 43.07
CA LEU A 15 34.99 -2.14 42.97
C LEU A 15 35.67 -0.85 43.41
N ALA A 16 36.43 -0.96 44.49
CA ALA A 16 37.22 0.11 45.07
C ALA A 16 38.46 0.42 44.22
N ALA A 17 38.86 1.68 44.30
CA ALA A 17 40.08 2.23 43.74
C ALA A 17 41.34 1.63 44.38
N VAL A 18 42.40 1.49 43.57
CA VAL A 18 43.79 1.37 44.04
C VAL A 18 44.62 2.46 43.36
N LEU A 19 45.19 3.32 44.19
CA LEU A 19 46.22 4.31 43.87
C LEU A 19 47.53 3.63 43.48
N GLY A 20 48.26 4.22 42.52
CA GLY A 20 49.63 3.79 42.23
C GLY A 20 50.38 4.66 41.24
N VAL A 21 51.17 5.59 41.80
CA VAL A 21 52.47 6.08 41.34
C VAL A 21 52.51 7.11 40.19
N ALA A 22 53.01 8.29 40.57
CA ALA A 22 53.43 9.37 39.70
C ALA A 22 54.65 8.96 38.85
N ALA A 23 54.57 9.24 37.55
CA ALA A 23 55.73 9.45 36.70
C ALA A 23 55.61 10.86 36.11
N ALA A 24 56.51 11.74 36.54
CA ALA A 24 56.74 13.02 35.88
C ALA A 24 57.29 12.73 34.48
N GLY A 25 56.45 12.91 33.47
CA GLY A 25 56.78 12.81 32.05
C GLY A 25 56.45 14.11 31.36
N ALA A 26 57.46 14.67 30.71
CA ALA A 26 57.51 15.87 29.88
C ALA A 26 56.17 16.47 29.40
N VAL A 27 56.02 17.76 29.68
CA VAL A 27 55.10 18.68 28.99
C VAL A 27 55.54 18.78 27.54
N THR A 28 54.82 18.13 26.64
CA THR A 28 54.76 18.53 25.23
C THR A 28 53.38 19.13 25.01
N ASP A 29 53.34 20.36 24.49
CA ASP A 29 52.12 21.09 24.10
C ASP A 29 51.11 20.16 23.43
N GLY A 30 50.14 19.72 24.23
CA GLY A 30 49.04 18.91 23.78
C GLY A 30 48.08 19.80 23.01
N THR A 31 48.03 19.59 21.70
CA THR A 31 46.98 20.15 20.85
C THR A 31 45.64 19.81 21.49
N GLU A 32 44.89 20.84 21.87
CA GLU A 32 43.56 20.74 22.42
C GLU A 32 42.72 19.89 21.47
N ILE A 33 42.42 18.64 21.87
CA ILE A 33 41.61 17.74 21.04
C ILE A 33 40.19 18.31 21.09
N GLU A 34 39.82 19.09 20.07
CA GLU A 34 38.45 19.58 19.93
C GLU A 34 37.48 18.39 20.04
N PRO A 35 36.42 18.50 20.87
CA PRO A 35 35.44 17.44 20.98
C PRO A 35 34.82 17.20 19.61
N VAL A 36 35.04 16.00 19.06
CA VAL A 36 34.45 15.54 17.80
C VAL A 36 32.94 15.73 17.92
N ALA A 37 32.41 16.70 17.17
CA ALA A 37 31.00 17.05 17.19
C ALA A 37 30.17 15.78 17.03
N ALA A 38 29.34 15.47 18.04
CA ALA A 38 28.47 14.30 18.02
C ALA A 38 27.67 14.30 16.72
N THR A 39 27.91 13.31 15.88
CA THR A 39 27.25 13.20 14.57
C THR A 39 25.76 13.11 14.81
N LYS A 40 25.02 14.15 14.41
CA LYS A 40 23.58 14.25 14.62
C LYS A 40 22.93 12.99 14.03
N SER A 41 22.32 12.18 14.90
CA SER A 41 21.71 10.91 14.49
C SER A 41 20.75 11.14 13.33
N ALA A 42 20.82 10.30 12.28
CA ALA A 42 19.95 10.41 11.13
C ALA A 42 18.47 10.47 11.56
N PRO A 43 17.65 11.37 10.97
CA PRO A 43 16.23 11.46 11.28
C PRO A 43 15.55 10.09 11.12
N LYS A 44 14.75 9.70 12.11
CA LYS A 44 14.01 8.43 12.08
C LYS A 44 12.62 8.68 11.52
N ILE A 45 12.08 7.72 10.79
CA ILE A 45 10.67 7.75 10.36
C ILE A 45 9.78 7.72 11.61
N VAL A 46 8.75 8.55 11.68
CA VAL A 46 7.78 8.59 12.77
C VAL A 46 6.39 8.16 12.31
N LYS A 47 6.07 8.42 11.04
CA LYS A 47 4.86 7.97 10.39
C LYS A 47 5.17 7.48 8.98
N SER A 48 4.51 6.41 8.55
CA SER A 48 4.50 5.98 7.15
C SER A 48 3.06 5.84 6.67
N GLU A 49 2.78 6.32 5.47
CA GLU A 49 1.52 6.10 4.76
C GLU A 49 1.78 5.34 3.48
N ILE A 50 1.01 4.28 3.24
CA ILE A 50 1.09 3.46 2.05
C ILE A 50 -0.19 3.66 1.25
N TYR A 51 -0.06 4.01 -0.02
CA TYR A 51 -1.17 4.24 -0.94
C TYR A 51 -1.15 3.09 -1.95
N TYR A 52 -2.14 2.21 -1.88
CA TYR A 52 -2.40 1.24 -2.94
C TYR A 52 -3.51 1.80 -3.82
N GLU A 53 -3.20 2.11 -5.08
CA GLU A 53 -4.18 2.56 -6.06
C GLU A 53 -4.30 1.56 -7.21
N THR A 54 -5.52 1.39 -7.70
CA THR A 54 -5.81 0.73 -8.97
C THR A 54 -6.32 1.74 -9.96
N TYR A 55 -5.99 1.62 -11.24
CA TYR A 55 -6.50 2.55 -12.26
C TYR A 55 -6.48 1.97 -13.67
N ILE A 56 -7.43 2.39 -14.50
CA ILE A 56 -7.47 2.12 -15.93
C ILE A 56 -6.91 3.35 -16.66
N PRO A 57 -5.77 3.24 -17.36
CA PRO A 57 -5.19 4.33 -18.13
C PRO A 57 -6.03 4.65 -19.37
N ARG A 58 -5.90 5.89 -19.85
CA ARG A 58 -6.37 6.29 -21.18
C ARG A 58 -5.29 5.96 -22.22
N GLY A 59 -5.73 5.45 -23.36
CA GLY A 59 -4.87 5.10 -24.48
C GLY A 59 -4.53 3.61 -24.54
N GLY A 60 -3.54 3.27 -25.36
CA GLY A 60 -3.15 1.89 -25.63
C GLY A 60 -4.23 1.09 -26.37
N SER A 61 -4.06 -0.23 -26.43
CA SER A 61 -5.01 -1.15 -27.08
C SER A 61 -6.29 -1.36 -26.29
N VAL A 62 -6.26 -1.17 -24.96
CA VAL A 62 -7.39 -1.48 -24.07
C VAL A 62 -8.42 -0.36 -23.99
N ALA A 63 -8.00 0.90 -23.98
CA ALA A 63 -8.90 2.05 -23.88
C ALA A 63 -8.44 3.23 -24.76
N PRO A 64 -8.29 3.04 -26.09
CA PRO A 64 -7.74 4.06 -26.98
C PRO A 64 -8.52 5.38 -26.95
N GLN A 65 -9.84 5.30 -26.76
CA GLN A 65 -10.74 6.46 -26.72
C GLN A 65 -11.07 6.94 -25.30
N GLY A 66 -10.45 6.36 -24.26
CA GLY A 66 -10.78 6.67 -22.86
C GLY A 66 -12.00 5.91 -22.31
N TYR A 67 -12.45 4.89 -23.03
CA TYR A 67 -13.54 4.03 -22.64
C TYR A 67 -13.11 2.57 -22.79
N ILE A 68 -13.63 1.71 -21.93
CA ILE A 68 -13.46 0.26 -21.98
C ILE A 68 -14.82 -0.40 -22.09
N ASP A 69 -14.91 -1.45 -22.91
CA ASP A 69 -16.15 -2.21 -23.08
C ASP A 69 -16.55 -2.88 -21.76
N THR A 70 -17.86 -2.92 -21.48
CA THR A 70 -18.39 -3.62 -20.31
C THR A 70 -18.48 -5.10 -20.64
N PRO A 71 -17.81 -5.99 -19.89
CA PRO A 71 -17.85 -7.42 -20.18
C PRO A 71 -19.29 -7.94 -20.31
N ASP A 72 -19.56 -8.79 -21.29
CA ASP A 72 -20.92 -9.34 -21.47
C ASP A 72 -21.30 -10.33 -20.36
N VAL A 73 -20.33 -11.05 -19.81
CA VAL A 73 -20.59 -12.00 -18.74
C VAL A 73 -20.51 -11.33 -17.37
N GLY A 74 -21.50 -11.62 -16.53
CA GLY A 74 -21.61 -11.06 -15.18
C GLY A 74 -22.15 -9.63 -15.17
N CYS A 75 -22.17 -8.90 -16.28
CA CYS A 75 -22.74 -7.55 -16.32
C CYS A 75 -24.17 -7.54 -16.85
N HIS A 76 -25.01 -6.63 -16.33
CA HIS A 76 -26.37 -6.43 -16.79
C HIS A 76 -26.41 -5.77 -18.18
N ASN A 77 -25.93 -6.48 -19.21
CA ASN A 77 -25.96 -6.05 -20.60
C ASN A 77 -27.26 -6.44 -21.32
N PHE A 78 -28.09 -7.25 -20.67
CA PHE A 78 -29.36 -7.73 -21.21
C PHE A 78 -30.54 -6.91 -20.70
N GLY A 79 -31.46 -6.57 -21.60
CA GLY A 79 -32.76 -6.05 -21.24
C GLY A 79 -33.62 -7.09 -20.52
N LYS A 80 -34.76 -6.65 -19.97
CA LYS A 80 -35.76 -7.55 -19.38
C LYS A 80 -36.29 -8.59 -20.39
N ASP A 81 -36.09 -8.33 -21.68
CA ASP A 81 -36.43 -9.15 -22.84
C ASP A 81 -35.29 -10.08 -23.30
N GLY A 82 -34.18 -10.14 -22.58
CA GLY A 82 -33.03 -11.00 -22.93
C GLY A 82 -32.22 -10.53 -24.15
N LYS A 83 -32.54 -9.37 -24.73
CA LYS A 83 -31.77 -8.79 -25.84
C LYS A 83 -30.64 -7.91 -25.31
N LYS A 84 -29.49 -7.90 -26.02
CA LYS A 84 -28.37 -6.97 -25.71
C LYS A 84 -28.89 -5.54 -25.88
N LYS A 85 -28.93 -4.77 -24.79
CA LYS A 85 -29.61 -3.45 -24.78
C LYS A 85 -28.81 -2.33 -25.46
N ALA A 86 -27.47 -2.44 -25.45
CA ALA A 86 -26.51 -1.59 -26.17
C ALA A 86 -25.10 -2.18 -25.94
N ASP A 87 -24.13 -1.80 -26.77
CA ASP A 87 -22.71 -1.93 -26.40
C ASP A 87 -22.44 -0.88 -25.31
N TRP A 88 -22.34 -1.33 -24.06
CA TRP A 88 -22.12 -0.47 -22.89
C TRP A 88 -20.64 -0.29 -22.61
N TRP A 89 -20.22 0.94 -22.35
CA TRP A 89 -18.83 1.28 -22.11
C TRP A 89 -18.65 1.97 -20.76
N ASN A 90 -17.51 1.77 -20.11
CA ASN A 90 -17.15 2.42 -18.86
C ASN A 90 -16.04 3.44 -19.12
N ALA A 91 -16.14 4.62 -18.50
CA ALA A 91 -15.04 5.58 -18.54
C ALA A 91 -13.83 5.06 -17.74
N VAL A 92 -12.64 5.30 -18.29
CA VAL A 92 -11.38 5.04 -17.61
C VAL A 92 -10.96 6.22 -16.73
N ASP A 93 -9.86 6.08 -15.98
CA ASP A 93 -9.46 7.05 -14.96
C ASP A 93 -8.63 8.22 -15.54
N ASN A 94 -8.54 8.32 -16.88
CA ASN A 94 -7.84 9.38 -17.61
C ASN A 94 -6.37 9.60 -17.21
N ARG A 95 -5.71 8.53 -16.77
CA ARG A 95 -4.27 8.50 -16.47
C ARG A 95 -3.45 8.02 -17.66
N VAL A 96 -2.24 8.55 -17.81
CA VAL A 96 -1.26 8.07 -18.81
C VAL A 96 -0.16 7.20 -18.19
N GLY A 97 -0.02 7.20 -16.87
CA GLY A 97 1.02 6.45 -16.16
C GLY A 97 0.87 6.52 -14.63
N PRO A 98 1.79 5.87 -13.90
CA PRO A 98 1.84 5.91 -12.44
C PRO A 98 2.07 7.32 -11.90
N ALA A 99 1.44 7.68 -10.77
CA ALA A 99 1.65 8.99 -10.14
C ALA A 99 1.34 8.95 -8.63
N PHE A 100 2.07 9.72 -7.83
CA PHE A 100 1.78 9.79 -6.40
C PHE A 100 0.55 10.69 -6.13
N LYS A 101 -0.47 10.17 -5.44
CA LYS A 101 -1.69 10.92 -5.06
C LYS A 101 -2.35 11.63 -6.25
N SER A 102 -2.57 10.93 -7.37
CA SER A 102 -3.14 11.56 -8.58
C SER A 102 -4.58 12.05 -8.40
N GLY A 103 -5.32 11.45 -7.46
CA GLY A 103 -6.79 11.61 -7.39
C GLY A 103 -7.54 10.93 -8.55
N GLN A 104 -6.82 10.24 -9.44
CA GLN A 104 -7.31 9.56 -10.63
C GLN A 104 -7.04 8.06 -10.48
N PHE A 105 -8.00 7.36 -9.87
CA PHE A 105 -7.95 5.93 -9.58
C PHE A 105 -9.34 5.32 -9.65
N ARG A 106 -9.41 3.99 -9.77
CA ARG A 106 -10.61 3.18 -9.59
C ARG A 106 -10.84 2.89 -8.11
N THR A 107 -9.84 2.33 -7.44
CA THR A 107 -9.83 2.10 -5.99
C THR A 107 -8.56 2.66 -5.37
N GLN A 108 -8.65 3.14 -4.13
CA GLN A 108 -7.52 3.56 -3.30
C GLN A 108 -7.69 2.98 -1.91
N VAL A 109 -6.64 2.38 -1.37
CA VAL A 109 -6.51 2.02 0.05
C VAL A 109 -5.28 2.71 0.61
N VAL A 110 -5.45 3.44 1.71
CA VAL A 110 -4.38 4.16 2.40
C VAL A 110 -4.18 3.56 3.79
N LEU A 111 -2.98 3.01 4.03
CA LEU A 111 -2.58 2.37 5.28
C LEU A 111 -1.59 3.29 6.00
N SER A 112 -1.91 3.69 7.22
CA SER A 112 -1.08 4.58 8.04
C SER A 112 -0.46 3.82 9.21
N PHE A 113 0.83 4.03 9.44
CA PHE A 113 1.57 3.54 10.60
C PHE A 113 2.16 4.71 11.37
N ASP A 114 1.75 4.90 12.62
CA ASP A 114 2.37 5.85 13.55
C ASP A 114 3.23 5.07 14.55
N PHE A 115 4.55 5.06 14.31
CA PHE A 115 5.51 4.32 15.12
C PHE A 115 5.73 4.95 16.50
N LYS A 116 5.43 6.25 16.65
CA LYS A 116 5.54 6.96 17.93
C LYS A 116 4.38 6.59 18.84
N LYS A 117 3.16 6.60 18.30
CA LYS A 117 1.92 6.26 19.03
C LYS A 117 1.63 4.75 19.06
N LYS A 118 2.38 3.94 18.30
CA LYS A 118 2.13 2.51 18.08
C LYS A 118 0.71 2.27 17.57
N LYS A 119 0.25 3.14 16.67
CA LYS A 119 -1.09 3.07 16.09
C LYS A 119 -1.00 2.80 14.60
N TRP A 120 -2.04 2.19 14.07
CA TRP A 120 -2.29 2.13 12.65
C TRP A 120 -3.63 2.79 12.32
N GLY A 121 -3.86 3.03 11.03
CA GLY A 121 -5.14 3.46 10.51
C GLY A 121 -5.28 3.04 9.06
N GLU A 122 -6.52 2.97 8.60
CA GLU A 122 -6.86 2.57 7.26
C GLU A 122 -8.02 3.44 6.78
N ARG A 123 -7.98 3.76 5.50
CA ARG A 123 -9.03 4.50 4.81
C ARG A 123 -9.00 4.09 3.36
N HIS A 124 -10.17 3.90 2.78
CA HIS A 124 -10.29 3.54 1.38
C HIS A 124 -11.31 4.42 0.66
N LYS A 125 -11.25 4.40 -0.66
CA LYS A 125 -12.19 5.06 -1.54
C LYS A 125 -12.30 4.30 -2.85
N ILE A 126 -13.53 4.14 -3.33
CA ILE A 126 -13.83 3.67 -4.67
C ILE A 126 -14.42 4.85 -5.43
N ASN A 127 -13.85 5.19 -6.59
CA ASN A 127 -14.41 6.23 -7.43
C ASN A 127 -15.58 5.67 -8.27
N PRO A 128 -16.60 6.48 -8.56
CA PRO A 128 -17.75 6.03 -9.35
C PRO A 128 -17.38 5.52 -10.74
N THR A 129 -18.04 4.45 -11.18
CA THR A 129 -18.05 3.95 -12.55
C THR A 129 -19.12 4.66 -13.36
N LYS A 130 -18.66 5.52 -14.28
CA LYS A 130 -19.51 6.18 -15.28
C LYS A 130 -19.70 5.27 -16.49
N ARG A 131 -20.96 5.04 -16.86
CA ARG A 131 -21.38 4.18 -17.97
C ARG A 131 -21.91 5.00 -19.14
N TYR A 132 -21.65 4.50 -20.35
CA TYR A 132 -21.97 5.16 -21.62
C TYR A 132 -22.58 4.15 -22.59
N ALA A 133 -23.55 4.60 -23.38
CA ALA A 133 -24.02 3.87 -24.56
C ALA A 133 -23.20 4.29 -25.79
N LYS A 134 -22.92 3.35 -26.70
CA LYS A 134 -22.34 3.67 -28.01
C LYS A 134 -23.44 3.76 -29.08
N VAL A 135 -23.78 4.99 -29.49
CA VAL A 135 -24.85 5.26 -30.47
C VAL A 135 -24.27 6.04 -31.64
N GLY A 136 -24.39 5.50 -32.86
CA GLY A 136 -23.85 6.15 -34.07
C GLY A 136 -22.35 6.46 -33.99
N GLY A 137 -21.58 5.60 -33.32
CA GLY A 137 -20.13 5.78 -33.11
C GLY A 137 -19.72 6.76 -32.01
N LYS A 138 -20.68 7.39 -31.31
CA LYS A 138 -20.44 8.33 -30.20
C LYS A 138 -20.75 7.70 -28.85
N PHE A 139 -19.98 8.05 -27.83
CA PHE A 139 -20.25 7.67 -26.44
C PHE A 139 -21.18 8.69 -25.80
N VAL A 140 -22.37 8.25 -25.40
CA VAL A 140 -23.38 9.06 -24.73
C VAL A 140 -23.41 8.67 -23.26
N TYR A 141 -23.22 9.64 -22.36
CA TYR A 141 -23.26 9.40 -20.92
C TYR A 141 -24.66 9.00 -20.49
N GLU A 142 -24.73 8.03 -19.58
CA GLU A 142 -26.00 7.46 -19.14
C GLU A 142 -26.17 7.60 -17.63
N ASP A 143 -25.28 6.97 -16.85
CA ASP A 143 -25.38 6.96 -15.40
C ASP A 143 -24.00 6.71 -14.76
N SER A 144 -23.92 6.90 -13.45
CA SER A 144 -22.73 6.69 -12.65
C SER A 144 -23.09 6.01 -11.34
N ARG A 145 -22.39 4.92 -10.99
CA ARG A 145 -22.58 4.20 -9.73
C ARG A 145 -21.26 3.91 -9.05
N THR A 146 -21.27 3.82 -7.73
CA THR A 146 -20.10 3.44 -6.94
C THR A 146 -20.28 2.01 -6.44
N ALA A 147 -19.22 1.22 -6.52
CA ALA A 147 -19.22 -0.12 -5.91
C ALA A 147 -19.30 -0.02 -4.38
N ASN A 148 -19.72 -1.09 -3.73
CA ASN A 148 -19.52 -1.22 -2.29
C ASN A 148 -18.03 -1.46 -1.97
N ASP A 149 -17.64 -1.13 -0.76
CA ASP A 149 -16.29 -1.31 -0.21
C ASP A 149 -16.22 -2.45 0.81
N ASP A 150 -17.30 -3.20 1.02
CA ASP A 150 -17.37 -4.33 1.97
C ASP A 150 -16.27 -5.39 1.77
N GLY A 151 -15.73 -5.51 0.56
CA GLY A 151 -14.64 -6.43 0.22
C GLY A 151 -13.23 -5.90 0.51
N ILE A 152 -13.10 -4.66 0.98
CA ILE A 152 -11.83 -4.04 1.37
C ILE A 152 -11.67 -4.20 2.89
N ARG A 153 -10.78 -5.09 3.32
CA ARG A 153 -10.66 -5.47 4.73
C ARG A 153 -9.22 -5.59 5.18
N VAL A 154 -9.00 -5.21 6.43
CA VAL A 154 -7.78 -5.52 7.16
C VAL A 154 -7.99 -6.85 7.88
N GLU A 155 -7.11 -7.80 7.60
CA GLU A 155 -7.20 -9.15 8.16
C GLU A 155 -6.37 -9.29 9.44
N GLY A 156 -6.99 -9.87 10.47
CA GLY A 156 -6.38 -10.03 11.79
C GLY A 156 -6.07 -8.70 12.48
N GLU A 157 -5.24 -8.74 13.52
CA GLU A 157 -4.82 -7.54 14.24
C GLU A 157 -3.48 -7.00 13.69
N PRO A 158 -3.45 -5.78 13.12
CA PRO A 158 -2.20 -5.18 12.67
C PRO A 158 -1.24 -4.93 13.83
N LYS A 159 0.03 -5.23 13.62
CA LYS A 159 1.06 -5.15 14.67
C LYS A 159 1.92 -3.92 14.44
N VAL A 160 1.77 -2.89 15.27
CA VAL A 160 2.63 -1.69 15.25
C VAL A 160 3.48 -1.61 16.49
N SER A 161 4.78 -1.47 16.29
CA SER A 161 5.79 -1.29 17.33
C SER A 161 6.61 -0.02 17.06
N THR A 162 7.60 0.26 17.89
CA THR A 162 8.52 1.40 17.71
C THR A 162 9.53 1.19 16.56
N THR A 163 9.60 -0.02 15.99
CA THR A 163 10.59 -0.39 14.96
C THR A 163 9.96 -0.81 13.63
N LYS A 164 8.76 -1.39 13.66
CA LYS A 164 8.04 -1.84 12.47
C LYS A 164 6.52 -1.90 12.66
N GLY A 165 5.80 -1.84 11.54
CA GLY A 165 4.37 -2.08 11.41
C GLY A 165 4.16 -3.26 10.47
N ARG A 166 3.19 -4.13 10.76
CA ARG A 166 2.79 -5.23 9.88
C ARG A 166 1.27 -5.27 9.75
N ILE A 167 0.79 -5.43 8.53
CA ILE A 167 -0.64 -5.48 8.19
C ILE A 167 -0.88 -6.50 7.08
N THR A 168 -2.06 -7.10 7.11
CA THR A 168 -2.60 -7.93 6.02
C THR A 168 -3.87 -7.26 5.53
N VAL A 169 -4.03 -7.14 4.21
CA VAL A 169 -5.18 -6.50 3.59
C VAL A 169 -5.68 -7.38 2.46
N THR A 170 -6.98 -7.58 2.41
CA THR A 170 -7.73 -8.15 1.29
C THR A 170 -8.55 -7.03 0.66
N HIS A 171 -8.73 -7.12 -0.66
CA HIS A 171 -9.50 -6.16 -1.42
C HIS A 171 -10.29 -6.91 -2.48
N ALA A 172 -11.57 -6.58 -2.57
CA ALA A 172 -12.44 -6.91 -3.67
C ALA A 172 -13.38 -5.72 -3.91
N ALA A 173 -13.42 -5.22 -5.15
CA ALA A 173 -14.32 -4.15 -5.56
C ALA A 173 -14.95 -4.49 -6.92
N THR A 174 -16.26 -4.70 -6.92
CA THR A 174 -17.00 -5.14 -8.12
C THR A 174 -17.40 -3.95 -8.99
N ASN A 175 -17.45 -4.10 -10.32
CA ASN A 175 -18.15 -3.11 -11.14
C ASN A 175 -19.64 -3.04 -10.71
N PRO A 176 -20.19 -1.88 -10.30
CA PRO A 176 -21.57 -1.78 -9.77
C PRO A 176 -22.68 -2.06 -10.79
N TRP A 177 -22.32 -2.31 -12.05
CA TRP A 177 -23.21 -2.76 -13.12
C TRP A 177 -23.14 -4.26 -13.38
N CYS A 178 -22.32 -4.97 -12.61
CA CYS A 178 -22.01 -6.37 -12.77
C CYS A 178 -22.16 -7.14 -11.45
N THR A 179 -22.27 -8.46 -11.56
CA THR A 179 -22.17 -9.40 -10.46
C THR A 179 -20.73 -9.47 -9.96
N ALA A 180 -20.54 -10.10 -8.81
CA ALA A 180 -19.23 -10.26 -8.16
C ALA A 180 -18.16 -10.96 -9.01
N LEU A 181 -18.53 -11.59 -10.13
CA LEU A 181 -17.60 -12.22 -11.07
C LEU A 181 -16.66 -11.22 -11.78
N ALA A 182 -16.91 -9.92 -11.64
CA ALA A 182 -16.13 -8.84 -12.26
C ALA A 182 -15.48 -7.91 -11.21
N ALA A 183 -14.89 -8.50 -10.16
CA ALA A 183 -14.21 -7.77 -9.09
C ALA A 183 -12.73 -7.48 -9.41
N ILE A 184 -12.24 -6.36 -8.90
CA ILE A 184 -10.80 -6.08 -8.81
C ILE A 184 -10.33 -6.63 -7.48
N ASP A 185 -9.54 -7.70 -7.51
CA ASP A 185 -9.04 -8.36 -6.32
C ASP A 185 -7.55 -8.20 -6.15
N TRP A 186 -7.16 -8.03 -4.88
CA TRP A 186 -5.78 -8.19 -4.47
C TRP A 186 -5.70 -8.51 -2.98
N SER A 187 -4.59 -9.12 -2.59
CA SER A 187 -4.26 -9.37 -1.21
C SER A 187 -2.80 -9.06 -0.97
N ILE A 188 -2.48 -8.43 0.16
CA ILE A 188 -1.10 -8.18 0.55
C ILE A 188 -0.88 -8.46 2.03
N VAL A 189 0.33 -8.90 2.33
CA VAL A 189 0.94 -8.89 3.64
C VAL A 189 2.15 -7.97 3.56
N MET A 190 2.13 -6.89 4.34
CA MET A 190 3.15 -5.85 4.28
C MET A 190 3.79 -5.65 5.64
N THR A 191 5.11 -5.47 5.66
CA THR A 191 5.89 -5.04 6.82
C THR A 191 6.67 -3.78 6.48
N VAL A 192 6.43 -2.70 7.23
CA VAL A 192 7.06 -1.40 7.07
C VAL A 192 7.97 -1.15 8.26
N HIS A 193 9.27 -0.94 8.00
CA HIS A 193 10.25 -0.66 9.04
C HIS A 193 10.51 0.85 9.15
N ARG A 194 10.81 1.27 10.38
CA ARG A 194 11.15 2.66 10.74
C ARG A 194 12.47 3.15 10.13
N ASN A 195 13.30 2.24 9.65
CA ASN A 195 14.55 2.54 8.95
C ASN A 195 14.39 2.66 7.42
N GLY A 196 13.17 2.60 6.88
CA GLY A 196 12.92 2.75 5.43
C GLY A 196 12.76 1.44 4.66
N ARG A 197 13.11 0.30 5.28
CA ARG A 197 12.89 -1.03 4.69
C ARG A 197 11.39 -1.33 4.57
N THR A 198 10.97 -1.90 3.45
CA THR A 198 9.61 -2.41 3.24
C THR A 198 9.66 -3.82 2.69
N GLU A 199 8.81 -4.71 3.19
CA GLU A 199 8.59 -6.05 2.67
C GLU A 199 7.11 -6.19 2.31
N VAL A 200 6.81 -6.59 1.08
CA VAL A 200 5.45 -6.84 0.60
C VAL A 200 5.40 -8.21 -0.04
N VAL A 201 4.42 -9.02 0.34
CA VAL A 201 4.08 -10.28 -0.32
C VAL A 201 2.60 -10.23 -0.63
N GLY A 202 2.19 -10.58 -1.84
CA GLY A 202 0.77 -10.52 -2.17
C GLY A 202 0.47 -11.01 -3.57
N SER A 203 -0.81 -10.95 -3.90
CA SER A 203 -1.34 -11.20 -5.24
C SER A 203 -2.28 -10.08 -5.67
N HIS A 204 -2.45 -9.92 -6.97
CA HIS A 204 -3.45 -9.02 -7.54
C HIS A 204 -3.89 -9.48 -8.93
N ASP A 205 -5.05 -9.03 -9.38
CA ASP A 205 -5.45 -9.20 -10.78
C ASP A 205 -4.52 -8.48 -11.75
N LYS A 206 -4.30 -9.06 -12.93
CA LYS A 206 -3.53 -8.40 -13.98
C LYS A 206 -4.30 -7.28 -14.70
N MET A 207 -5.50 -6.96 -14.23
CA MET A 207 -6.30 -5.83 -14.65
C MET A 207 -6.99 -5.25 -13.40
N PRO A 208 -7.00 -3.93 -13.19
CA PRO A 208 -6.46 -2.87 -14.05
C PRO A 208 -4.95 -2.65 -13.80
N ASN A 209 -4.43 -1.42 -13.93
CA ASN A 209 -3.09 -1.14 -13.41
C ASN A 209 -3.14 -1.13 -11.89
N HIS A 210 -2.05 -1.57 -11.26
CA HIS A 210 -1.87 -1.50 -9.81
C HIS A 210 -0.63 -0.68 -9.51
N GLU A 211 -0.68 0.14 -8.47
CA GLU A 211 0.50 0.82 -7.96
C GLU A 211 0.46 0.95 -6.44
N MET A 212 1.64 0.94 -5.84
CA MET A 212 1.82 1.17 -4.42
C MET A 212 2.88 2.24 -4.21
N TRP A 213 2.54 3.26 -3.44
CA TRP A 213 3.43 4.33 -3.03
C TRP A 213 3.58 4.38 -1.52
N ARG A 214 4.73 4.82 -1.03
CA ARG A 214 5.00 5.07 0.38
C ARG A 214 5.36 6.53 0.58
N GLU A 215 4.71 7.20 1.52
CA GLU A 215 5.10 8.50 2.07
C GLU A 215 5.60 8.31 3.51
N ASP A 216 6.81 8.75 3.78
CA ASP A 216 7.41 8.73 5.11
C ASP A 216 7.47 10.15 5.67
N THR A 217 7.07 10.30 6.93
CA THR A 217 7.30 11.52 7.73
C THR A 217 8.40 11.22 8.74
N TYR A 218 9.42 12.04 8.78
CA TYR A 218 10.60 11.90 9.66
C TYR A 218 10.45 12.73 10.94
N SER A 219 11.26 12.41 11.95
CA SER A 219 11.26 13.09 13.25
C SER A 219 11.58 14.59 13.19
N ASN A 220 12.18 15.05 12.10
CA ASN A 220 12.44 16.47 11.82
C ASN A 220 11.32 17.13 10.98
N GLY A 221 10.19 16.45 10.77
CA GLY A 221 9.07 16.94 9.97
C GLY A 221 9.22 16.78 8.45
N LYS A 222 10.41 16.40 7.94
CA LYS A 222 10.61 16.15 6.51
C LYS A 222 9.69 15.03 6.04
N LYS A 223 9.16 15.17 4.82
CA LYS A 223 8.43 14.12 4.13
C LYS A 223 9.17 13.65 2.88
N THR A 224 9.09 12.37 2.58
CA THR A 224 9.56 11.79 1.31
C THR A 224 8.55 10.80 0.80
N HIS A 225 8.49 10.58 -0.51
CA HIS A 225 7.71 9.48 -1.07
C HIS A 225 8.52 8.68 -2.08
N LYS A 226 8.16 7.41 -2.24
CA LYS A 226 8.73 6.51 -3.26
C LYS A 226 7.69 5.50 -3.73
N MET A 227 7.79 5.11 -5.00
CA MET A 227 7.02 3.98 -5.53
C MET A 227 7.61 2.69 -4.96
N ILE A 228 6.74 1.81 -4.48
CA ILE A 228 7.08 0.46 -4.01
C ILE A 228 6.91 -0.55 -5.13
N PHE A 229 5.82 -0.41 -5.87
CA PHE A 229 5.37 -1.39 -6.84
C PHE A 229 4.52 -0.70 -7.90
N SER A 230 4.61 -1.20 -9.13
CA SER A 230 3.68 -0.89 -10.20
C SER A 230 3.51 -2.10 -11.10
N HIS A 231 2.28 -2.34 -11.55
CA HIS A 231 1.93 -3.33 -12.55
C HIS A 231 1.06 -2.67 -13.62
N LYS A 232 1.45 -2.84 -14.87
CA LYS A 232 0.66 -2.40 -16.02
C LYS A 232 -0.36 -3.48 -16.36
N LEU A 233 -1.60 -3.08 -16.58
CA LEU A 233 -2.67 -3.96 -16.99
C LEU A 233 -2.28 -4.82 -18.19
N THR A 234 -2.83 -6.03 -18.25
CA THR A 234 -2.61 -6.98 -19.35
C THR A 234 -3.84 -7.07 -20.24
N SER A 235 -4.98 -7.51 -19.71
CA SER A 235 -6.20 -7.73 -20.48
C SER A 235 -7.45 -7.52 -19.62
N PRO A 236 -8.51 -6.87 -20.15
CA PRO A 236 -9.82 -6.81 -19.50
C PRO A 236 -10.40 -8.17 -19.12
N THR A 237 -10.04 -9.23 -19.85
CA THR A 237 -10.46 -10.61 -19.55
C THR A 237 -10.00 -11.07 -18.18
N CYS A 238 -8.95 -10.46 -17.60
CA CYS A 238 -8.48 -10.81 -16.27
C CYS A 238 -9.32 -10.25 -15.11
N LEU A 239 -10.40 -9.52 -15.40
CA LEU A 239 -11.43 -9.20 -14.41
C LEU A 239 -12.58 -10.20 -14.39
N VAL A 240 -12.73 -11.02 -15.43
CA VAL A 240 -13.83 -12.00 -15.52
C VAL A 240 -13.25 -13.40 -15.36
N ASP A 241 -13.78 -14.15 -14.40
CA ASP A 241 -13.26 -15.43 -13.86
C ASP A 241 -13.21 -16.63 -14.86
N TYR A 242 -13.23 -16.36 -16.17
CA TYR A 242 -13.18 -17.38 -17.23
C TYR A 242 -11.76 -17.82 -17.61
N VAL A 243 -10.76 -16.99 -17.31
CA VAL A 243 -9.36 -17.26 -17.59
C VAL A 243 -8.69 -17.59 -16.26
N GLY A 244 -8.39 -18.86 -16.03
CA GLY A 244 -8.01 -19.38 -14.72
C GLY A 244 -6.95 -18.57 -13.99
N GLU A 245 -6.98 -18.64 -12.65
CA GLU A 245 -6.18 -17.83 -11.72
C GLU A 245 -4.69 -17.72 -12.09
N ALA A 246 -4.09 -18.78 -12.63
CA ALA A 246 -2.68 -18.80 -13.04
C ALA A 246 -2.32 -17.76 -14.14
N VAL A 247 -3.28 -17.45 -15.02
CA VAL A 247 -3.06 -16.49 -16.13
C VAL A 247 -3.33 -15.06 -15.68
N CYS A 248 -4.33 -14.87 -14.82
CA CYS A 248 -4.87 -13.55 -14.51
C CYS A 248 -4.59 -13.02 -13.10
N LYS A 249 -4.05 -13.84 -12.19
CA LYS A 249 -3.48 -13.37 -10.92
C LYS A 249 -1.95 -13.28 -11.05
N GLY A 250 -1.39 -12.16 -10.62
CA GLY A 250 0.05 -12.01 -10.41
C GLY A 250 0.39 -12.29 -8.96
N LEU A 251 1.38 -13.15 -8.68
CA LEU A 251 1.97 -13.32 -7.35
C LEU A 251 3.26 -12.51 -7.27
N HIS A 252 3.40 -11.70 -6.23
CA HIS A 252 4.53 -10.79 -6.11
C HIS A 252 5.15 -10.80 -4.70
N ARG A 253 6.48 -10.71 -4.67
CA ARG A 253 7.28 -10.49 -3.47
C ARG A 253 8.25 -9.34 -3.72
N TYR A 254 8.06 -8.23 -3.00
CA TYR A 254 8.91 -7.05 -3.06
C TYR A 254 9.66 -6.86 -1.75
N LYS A 255 10.96 -6.60 -1.86
CA LYS A 255 11.81 -6.17 -0.75
C LYS A 255 12.49 -4.87 -1.17
N ILE A 256 12.19 -3.80 -0.44
CA ILE A 256 12.80 -2.49 -0.68
C ILE A 256 13.84 -2.26 0.42
N PRO A 257 15.13 -2.13 0.08
CA PRO A 257 16.16 -1.81 1.05
C PRO A 257 15.94 -0.42 1.66
N ALA A 258 16.63 -0.15 2.76
CA ALA A 258 16.55 1.11 3.50
C ALA A 258 16.87 2.31 2.60
#